data_AF-A0A3B8M6M3-F1
#
_entry.id   AF-A0A3B8M6M3-F1
#
_cell.length_a   1.000
_cell.length_b   1.000
_cell.length_c   1.000
_cell.angle_alpha   90.00
_cell.angle_beta   90.00
_cell.angle_gamma   90.00
#
_symmetry.space_group_name_H-M   'P 1'
#
loop_
_entity.id
_entity.type
_entity.pdbx_description
1 polymer ?
#
loop_
_entity_poly.entity_id
_entity_poly.type
_entity_poly.pdbx_seq_one_letter_code
_entity_poly.pdbx_strand_id
1 'polypeptide(L)'
;ADFDGDQMAVHLPLSSEAQAEARVLMLSANNILSPADGRPMTVPSQDMIIGGYYLTEMRGNPEDADLPVYKHFHEIERAVALNQVQLHQPIIWRHTKLTGEDGEFVPTTPGRVLFNEALPEDFPFVNTAVKKGDMGDVVGDLSDGWPTNEVAAALDRIKDLSYEYATKSGLTISIDDVRTPPDKAEILERYEGEAERVENQFRRGIITDGERRQKEVEIWTSATEEVRASLERELKSVMFNPIDMMVGSGARGNMMQVR
;
A
#
# COMPACT_ATOMS: atom_id res chain seq x y z
N ALA A 1 -10.22 -3.25 17.84
CA ALA A 1 -10.49 -4.64 18.20
C ALA A 1 -10.05 -5.50 17.04
N ASP A 2 -9.20 -6.45 17.33
CA ASP A 2 -8.85 -7.57 16.47
C ASP A 2 -9.77 -8.76 16.78
N PHE A 3 -9.56 -9.87 16.06
CA PHE A 3 -10.41 -11.06 16.12
C PHE A 3 -9.72 -12.23 16.85
N ASP A 4 -8.86 -11.95 17.82
CA ASP A 4 -8.08 -12.95 18.57
C ASP A 4 -8.68 -13.33 19.94
N GLY A 5 -9.82 -12.74 20.32
CA GLY A 5 -10.53 -13.03 21.57
C GLY A 5 -11.16 -11.82 22.26
N ASP A 6 -10.99 -10.62 21.70
CA ASP A 6 -11.60 -9.38 22.18
C ASP A 6 -13.12 -9.48 22.40
N GLN A 7 -13.59 -8.89 23.49
CA GLN A 7 -15.02 -8.84 23.84
C GLN A 7 -15.58 -7.43 23.67
N MET A 8 -16.83 -7.33 23.20
CA MET A 8 -17.56 -6.07 23.10
C MET A 8 -18.88 -6.13 23.88
N ALA A 9 -19.15 -5.09 24.66
CA ALA A 9 -20.43 -4.94 25.36
C ALA A 9 -21.46 -4.26 24.45
N VAL A 10 -22.70 -4.76 24.45
CA VAL A 10 -23.81 -4.21 23.67
C VAL A 10 -24.87 -3.66 24.63
N HIS A 11 -25.24 -2.40 24.43
CA HIS A 11 -26.24 -1.70 25.22
C HIS A 11 -27.41 -1.29 24.32
N LEU A 12 -28.64 -1.26 24.87
CA LEU A 12 -29.85 -0.95 24.12
C LEU A 12 -30.50 0.33 24.67
N PRO A 13 -30.59 1.42 23.89
CA PRO A 13 -31.26 2.65 24.30
C PRO A 13 -32.78 2.47 24.31
N LEU A 14 -33.43 2.80 25.43
CA LEU A 14 -34.87 2.58 25.62
C LEU A 14 -35.73 3.83 25.35
N SER A 15 -35.27 5.01 25.77
CA SER A 15 -36.03 6.25 25.57
C SER A 15 -35.93 6.74 24.12
N SER A 16 -36.97 7.44 23.67
CA SER A 16 -37.00 8.07 22.33
C SER A 16 -35.82 9.03 22.13
N GLU A 17 -35.46 9.77 23.18
CA GLU A 17 -34.35 10.72 23.18
C GLU A 17 -33.02 9.98 23.00
N ALA A 18 -32.79 8.89 23.73
CA ALA A 18 -31.56 8.11 23.62
C ALA A 18 -31.45 7.38 22.27
N GLN A 19 -32.58 6.91 21.72
CA GLN A 19 -32.61 6.32 20.38
C GLN A 19 -32.29 7.36 19.30
N ALA A 20 -32.83 8.58 19.43
CA ALA A 20 -32.53 9.67 18.51
C ALA A 20 -31.07 10.09 18.61
N GLU A 21 -30.53 10.24 19.82
CA GLU A 21 -29.12 10.56 20.06
C GLU A 21 -28.19 9.50 19.46
N ALA A 22 -28.47 8.22 19.71
CA ALA A 22 -27.68 7.12 19.14
C ALA A 22 -27.68 7.14 17.61
N ARG A 23 -28.83 7.44 16.99
CA ARG A 23 -28.99 7.45 15.53
C ARG A 23 -28.40 8.69 14.86
N VAL A 24 -28.44 9.85 15.52
CA VAL A 24 -28.01 11.13 14.93
C VAL A 24 -26.55 11.44 15.26
N LEU A 25 -26.10 11.17 16.49
CA LEU A 25 -24.75 11.55 16.95
C LEU A 25 -23.80 10.34 17.01
N MET A 26 -24.27 9.20 17.52
CA MET A 26 -23.38 8.04 17.77
C MET A 26 -23.27 7.07 16.59
N LEU A 27 -24.00 7.30 15.49
CA LEU A 27 -23.98 6.43 14.32
C LEU A 27 -22.56 6.38 13.72
N SER A 28 -22.03 5.18 13.46
CA SER A 28 -20.66 5.01 12.94
C SER A 28 -20.41 5.75 11.63
N ALA A 29 -21.42 5.79 10.76
CA ALA A 29 -21.36 6.54 9.49
C ALA A 29 -21.06 8.03 9.69
N ASN A 30 -21.43 8.63 10.84
CA ASN A 30 -21.17 10.04 11.13
C ASN A 30 -19.78 10.27 11.76
N ASN A 31 -19.14 9.22 12.26
CA ASN A 31 -17.90 9.27 13.03
C ASN A 31 -16.70 8.76 12.22
N ILE A 32 -16.52 9.33 11.02
CA ILE A 32 -15.47 8.94 10.06
C ILE A 32 -14.13 9.58 10.42
N LEU A 33 -14.16 10.82 10.91
CA LEU A 33 -12.98 11.61 11.23
C LEU A 33 -12.65 11.54 12.73
N SER A 34 -11.35 11.61 13.02
CA SER A 34 -10.84 11.73 14.38
C SER A 34 -11.18 13.11 14.96
N PRO A 35 -11.82 13.19 16.14
CA PRO A 35 -12.08 14.47 16.81
C PRO A 35 -10.81 15.23 17.23
N ALA A 36 -9.66 14.54 17.32
CA ALA A 36 -8.42 15.12 17.83
C ALA A 36 -7.65 15.91 16.76
N ASP A 37 -7.61 15.39 15.53
CA ASP A 37 -6.74 15.88 14.46
C ASP A 37 -7.44 15.91 13.07
N GLY A 38 -8.71 15.55 12.99
CA GLY A 38 -9.52 15.61 11.77
C GLY A 38 -9.18 14.55 10.72
N ARG A 39 -8.22 13.66 11.00
CA ARG A 39 -7.82 12.61 10.06
C ARG A 39 -8.86 11.49 9.99
N PRO A 40 -9.04 10.86 8.82
CA PRO A 40 -9.97 9.74 8.70
C PRO A 40 -9.51 8.53 9.53
N MET A 41 -10.44 7.98 10.32
CA MET A 41 -10.22 6.80 11.16
C MET A 41 -10.64 5.50 10.44
N THR A 42 -11.45 5.61 9.39
CA THR A 42 -12.01 4.50 8.62
C THR A 42 -11.14 4.11 7.41
N VAL A 43 -9.86 4.51 7.41
CA VAL A 43 -8.92 4.15 6.34
C VAL A 43 -8.80 2.62 6.28
N PRO A 44 -8.97 2.01 5.08
CA PRO A 44 -8.73 0.59 4.89
C PRO A 44 -7.37 0.15 5.44
N SER A 45 -7.31 -1.07 5.97
CA SER A 45 -6.09 -1.59 6.59
C SER A 45 -5.79 -3.01 6.13
N GLN A 46 -4.53 -3.42 6.29
CA GLN A 46 -4.06 -4.78 6.05
C GLN A 46 -4.45 -5.29 4.65
N ASP A 47 -5.25 -6.36 4.57
CA ASP A 47 -5.57 -7.06 3.33
C ASP A 47 -6.29 -6.17 2.32
N MET A 48 -7.08 -5.19 2.79
CA MET A 48 -7.70 -4.22 1.87
C MET A 48 -6.64 -3.34 1.18
N ILE A 49 -5.58 -2.95 1.89
CA ILE A 49 -4.48 -2.21 1.28
C ILE A 49 -3.73 -3.08 0.28
N ILE A 50 -3.54 -4.37 0.57
CA ILE A 50 -2.92 -5.32 -0.38
C ILE A 50 -3.76 -5.42 -1.66
N GLY A 51 -5.07 -5.58 -1.52
CA GLY A 51 -5.98 -5.68 -2.66
C GLY A 51 -6.03 -4.42 -3.51
N GLY A 52 -6.12 -3.24 -2.87
CA GLY A 52 -6.06 -1.95 -3.56
C GLY A 52 -4.71 -1.72 -4.26
N TYR A 53 -3.60 -2.07 -3.60
CA TYR A 53 -2.26 -1.96 -4.17
C TYR A 53 -2.09 -2.89 -5.38
N TYR A 54 -2.43 -4.17 -5.23
CA TYR A 54 -2.38 -5.15 -6.32
C TYR A 54 -3.22 -4.68 -7.51
N LEU A 55 -4.47 -4.29 -7.27
CA LEU A 55 -5.38 -3.79 -8.31
C LEU A 55 -4.80 -2.60 -9.08
N THR A 56 -4.09 -1.69 -8.42
CA THR A 56 -3.63 -0.42 -9.01
C THR A 56 -2.17 -0.43 -9.48
N GLU A 57 -1.48 -1.57 -9.35
CA GLU A 57 -0.13 -1.77 -9.86
C GLU A 57 -0.10 -1.68 -11.40
N MET A 58 0.97 -1.09 -11.95
CA MET A 58 1.19 -0.99 -13.39
C MET A 58 2.44 -1.77 -13.79
N ARG A 59 2.33 -2.50 -14.90
CA ARG A 59 3.37 -3.38 -15.42
C ARG A 59 3.56 -3.22 -16.91
N GLY A 60 4.65 -2.59 -17.28
CA GLY A 60 4.98 -2.26 -18.67
C GLY A 60 5.22 -0.77 -18.81
N ASN A 61 5.62 -0.35 -20.01
CA ASN A 61 5.87 1.06 -20.27
C ASN A 61 4.57 1.72 -20.74
N PRO A 62 4.05 2.75 -20.04
CA PRO A 62 2.89 3.51 -20.52
C PRO A 62 3.15 4.27 -21.82
N GLU A 63 4.41 4.37 -22.27
CA GLU A 63 4.82 5.04 -23.51
C GLU A 63 4.91 4.09 -24.73
N ASP A 64 4.50 2.83 -24.59
CA ASP A 64 4.50 1.89 -25.71
C ASP A 64 3.53 2.37 -26.82
N ALA A 65 3.94 2.23 -28.09
CA ALA A 65 3.18 2.79 -29.21
C ALA A 65 1.86 2.04 -29.52
N ASP A 66 1.76 0.77 -29.13
CA ASP A 66 0.66 -0.15 -29.49
C ASP A 66 -0.26 -0.48 -28.30
N LEU A 67 -0.55 0.50 -27.44
CA LEU A 67 -1.44 0.28 -26.29
C LEU A 67 -2.91 0.18 -26.71
N PRO A 68 -3.67 -0.81 -26.18
CA PRO A 68 -5.11 -0.88 -26.37
C PRO A 68 -5.81 0.38 -25.87
N VAL A 69 -6.72 0.93 -26.67
CA VAL A 69 -7.50 2.12 -26.34
C VAL A 69 -8.92 1.70 -25.96
N TYR A 70 -9.40 2.20 -24.83
CA TYR A 70 -10.76 1.96 -24.36
C TYR A 70 -11.50 3.27 -24.10
N LYS A 71 -12.79 3.29 -24.45
CA LYS A 71 -13.64 4.47 -24.28
C LYS A 71 -14.65 4.30 -23.17
N HIS A 72 -15.16 3.08 -22.99
CA HIS A 72 -16.24 2.81 -22.04
C HIS A 72 -15.83 1.77 -21.01
N PHE A 73 -16.33 1.92 -19.79
CA PHE A 73 -15.95 1.06 -18.66
C PHE A 73 -16.27 -0.41 -18.94
N HIS A 74 -17.45 -0.69 -19.50
CA HIS A 74 -17.88 -2.04 -19.86
C HIS A 74 -16.97 -2.72 -20.89
N GLU A 75 -16.23 -1.97 -21.71
CA GLU A 75 -15.25 -2.54 -22.65
C GLU A 75 -14.05 -3.11 -21.91
N ILE A 76 -13.58 -2.41 -20.88
CA ILE A 76 -12.50 -2.85 -20.00
C ILE A 76 -12.94 -4.05 -19.18
N GLU A 77 -14.11 -3.97 -18.55
CA GLU A 77 -14.66 -5.07 -17.75
C GLU A 77 -14.76 -6.36 -18.58
N ARG A 78 -15.30 -6.25 -19.81
CA ARG A 78 -15.37 -7.37 -20.74
C ARG A 78 -13.99 -7.85 -21.19
N ALA A 79 -13.06 -6.95 -21.49
CA ALA A 79 -11.71 -7.32 -21.94
C ALA A 79 -10.93 -8.07 -20.85
N VAL A 80 -11.06 -7.64 -19.59
CA VAL A 80 -10.48 -8.33 -18.43
C VAL A 80 -11.15 -9.68 -18.21
N ALA A 81 -12.49 -9.74 -18.26
CA ALA A 81 -13.24 -10.99 -18.10
C ALA A 81 -12.93 -12.04 -19.18
N LEU A 82 -12.64 -11.59 -20.41
CA LEU A 82 -12.24 -12.45 -21.53
C LEU A 82 -10.72 -12.72 -21.58
N ASN A 83 -9.95 -12.25 -20.61
CA ASN A 83 -8.48 -12.34 -20.57
C ASN A 83 -7.79 -11.78 -21.82
N GLN A 84 -8.39 -10.77 -22.46
CA GLN A 84 -7.81 -10.08 -23.62
C GLN A 84 -6.76 -9.05 -23.20
N VAL A 85 -6.92 -8.47 -22.00
CA VAL A 85 -5.97 -7.54 -21.38
C VAL A 85 -5.80 -7.93 -19.91
N GLN A 86 -4.57 -7.82 -19.42
CA GLN A 86 -4.26 -8.10 -18.01
C GLN A 86 -4.53 -6.86 -17.13
N LEU A 87 -4.86 -7.09 -15.86
CA LEU A 87 -5.24 -6.05 -14.90
C LEU A 87 -4.22 -4.91 -14.78
N HIS A 88 -2.92 -5.25 -14.85
CA HIS A 88 -1.80 -4.34 -14.64
C HIS A 88 -1.17 -3.84 -15.95
N GLN A 89 -1.67 -4.31 -17.10
CA GLN A 89 -1.14 -3.91 -18.40
C GLN A 89 -1.49 -2.44 -18.67
N PRO A 90 -0.56 -1.62 -19.20
CA PRO A 90 -0.86 -0.28 -19.65
C PRO A 90 -1.92 -0.29 -20.74
N ILE A 91 -2.87 0.63 -20.63
CA ILE A 91 -3.92 0.91 -21.61
C ILE A 91 -4.05 2.42 -21.75
N ILE A 92 -4.65 2.86 -22.85
CA ILE A 92 -5.07 4.25 -23.01
C ILE A 92 -6.56 4.32 -22.68
N TRP A 93 -6.89 5.05 -21.62
CA TRP A 93 -8.26 5.26 -21.17
C TRP A 93 -8.75 6.64 -21.59
N ARG A 94 -9.90 6.72 -22.26
CA ARG A 94 -10.56 8.00 -22.50
C ARG A 94 -11.28 8.43 -21.23
N HIS A 95 -10.69 9.36 -20.50
CA HIS A 95 -11.29 9.96 -19.33
C HIS A 95 -12.28 11.05 -19.77
N THR A 96 -13.58 10.76 -19.70
CA THR A 96 -14.63 11.71 -20.10
C THR A 96 -14.81 12.88 -19.14
N LYS A 97 -14.11 12.91 -18.00
CA LYS A 97 -14.34 13.86 -16.90
C LYS A 97 -13.20 14.88 -16.68
N LEU A 98 -12.16 14.87 -17.52
CA LEU A 98 -11.14 15.93 -17.56
C LEU A 98 -11.48 16.87 -18.72
N THR A 99 -12.04 18.03 -18.38
CA THR A 99 -12.21 19.28 -19.19
C THR A 99 -12.34 19.15 -20.72
N GLY A 100 -13.53 19.46 -21.24
CA GLY A 100 -13.79 19.77 -22.66
C GLY A 100 -14.56 18.68 -23.40
N GLU A 101 -15.35 19.06 -24.40
CA GLU A 101 -16.25 18.18 -25.18
C GLU A 101 -15.55 16.96 -25.84
N ASP A 102 -14.22 16.91 -25.82
CA ASP A 102 -13.37 15.83 -26.30
C ASP A 102 -12.50 15.26 -25.15
N GLY A 103 -13.10 14.47 -24.24
CA GLY A 103 -12.41 13.89 -23.08
C GLY A 103 -11.00 13.33 -23.34
N GLU A 104 -10.10 13.56 -22.39
CA GLU A 104 -8.65 13.32 -22.48
C GLU A 104 -8.28 11.84 -22.51
N PHE A 105 -7.27 11.48 -23.30
CA PHE A 105 -6.71 10.12 -23.33
C PHE A 105 -5.53 10.04 -22.37
N VAL A 106 -5.69 9.26 -21.30
CA VAL A 106 -4.69 9.13 -20.23
C VAL A 106 -4.15 7.69 -20.22
N PRO A 107 -2.82 7.49 -20.22
CA PRO A 107 -2.25 6.17 -20.02
C PRO A 107 -2.49 5.71 -18.56
N THR A 108 -3.09 4.54 -18.39
CA THR A 108 -3.44 3.96 -17.09
C THR A 108 -3.48 2.43 -17.16
N THR A 109 -4.07 1.75 -16.18
CA THR A 109 -4.30 0.31 -16.20
C THR A 109 -5.79 -0.02 -16.03
N PRO A 110 -6.27 -1.18 -16.53
CA PRO A 110 -7.62 -1.65 -16.25
C PRO A 110 -7.96 -1.62 -14.76
N GLY A 111 -7.01 -2.03 -13.92
CA GLY A 111 -7.22 -2.07 -12.47
C GLY A 111 -7.38 -0.71 -11.81
N ARG A 112 -6.67 0.33 -12.28
CA ARG A 112 -6.90 1.70 -11.83
C ARG A 112 -8.26 2.23 -12.27
N VAL A 113 -8.71 1.90 -13.47
CA VAL A 113 -10.06 2.27 -13.93
C VAL A 113 -11.13 1.61 -13.05
N LEU A 114 -10.97 0.32 -12.74
CA LEU A 114 -11.85 -0.41 -11.80
C LEU A 114 -11.85 0.19 -10.40
N PHE A 115 -10.69 0.63 -9.89
CA PHE A 115 -10.59 1.30 -8.60
C PHE A 115 -11.35 2.64 -8.60
N ASN A 116 -11.21 3.44 -9.66
CA ASN A 116 -11.88 4.73 -9.76
C ASN A 116 -13.41 4.62 -9.90
N GLU A 117 -13.93 3.52 -10.45
CA GLU A 117 -15.38 3.26 -10.50
C GLU A 117 -15.98 3.07 -9.09
N ALA A 118 -15.18 2.65 -8.10
CA ALA A 118 -15.64 2.60 -6.72
C ALA A 118 -15.80 4.01 -6.10
N LEU A 119 -15.16 5.04 -6.67
CA LEU A 119 -15.18 6.40 -6.17
C LEU A 119 -16.39 7.18 -6.73
N PRO A 120 -16.81 8.28 -6.08
CA PRO A 120 -17.87 9.16 -6.60
C PRO A 120 -17.54 9.68 -8.00
N GLU A 121 -18.57 9.98 -8.78
CA GLU A 121 -18.38 10.37 -10.18
C GLU A 121 -17.50 11.62 -10.35
N ASP A 122 -17.58 12.58 -9.43
CA ASP A 122 -16.83 13.84 -9.49
C ASP A 122 -15.43 13.76 -8.83
N PHE A 123 -15.02 12.58 -8.35
CA PHE A 123 -13.73 12.40 -7.69
C PHE A 123 -12.57 12.45 -8.70
N PRO A 124 -11.44 13.11 -8.39
CA PRO A 124 -10.27 13.15 -9.26
C PRO A 124 -9.72 11.76 -9.59
N PHE A 125 -9.35 11.52 -10.85
CA PHE A 125 -8.88 10.20 -11.27
C PHE A 125 -7.56 9.82 -10.60
N VAL A 126 -7.58 8.74 -9.81
CA VAL A 126 -6.41 8.19 -9.12
C VAL A 126 -5.60 7.33 -10.10
N ASN A 127 -4.48 7.87 -10.58
CA ASN A 127 -3.59 7.18 -11.53
C ASN A 127 -2.22 6.81 -10.94
N THR A 128 -2.21 6.37 -9.69
CA THR A 128 -1.00 5.89 -8.98
C THR A 128 -1.25 4.51 -8.38
N ALA A 129 -0.19 3.81 -7.97
CA ALA A 129 -0.34 2.59 -7.20
C ALA A 129 -0.70 2.98 -5.76
N VAL A 130 -1.88 2.56 -5.30
CA VAL A 130 -2.47 3.01 -4.04
C VAL A 130 -1.82 2.26 -2.88
N LYS A 131 -0.95 2.94 -2.13
CA LYS A 131 -0.39 2.45 -0.87
C LYS A 131 -1.27 2.87 0.29
N LYS A 132 -0.92 2.44 1.50
CA LYS A 132 -1.62 2.84 2.73
C LYS A 132 -1.73 4.36 2.90
N GLY A 133 -0.67 5.11 2.55
CA GLY A 133 -0.67 6.57 2.60
C GLY A 133 -1.66 7.16 1.61
N ASP A 134 -1.55 6.77 0.34
CA ASP A 134 -2.44 7.24 -0.74
C ASP A 134 -3.91 6.89 -0.47
N MET A 135 -4.18 5.72 0.11
CA MET A 135 -5.53 5.34 0.54
C MET A 135 -6.05 6.26 1.64
N GLY A 136 -5.20 6.64 2.59
CA GLY A 136 -5.53 7.61 3.63
C GLY A 136 -5.89 8.98 3.04
N ASP A 137 -5.12 9.43 2.04
CA ASP A 137 -5.35 10.69 1.34
C ASP A 137 -6.67 10.65 0.55
N VAL A 138 -6.93 9.56 -0.20
CA VAL A 138 -8.21 9.36 -0.91
C VAL A 138 -9.41 9.42 0.04
N VAL A 139 -9.33 8.75 1.20
CA VAL A 139 -10.42 8.79 2.20
C VAL A 139 -10.55 10.17 2.83
N GLY A 140 -9.44 10.90 3.01
CA GLY A 140 -9.43 12.28 3.48
C GLY A 140 -10.15 13.20 2.51
N ASP A 141 -9.76 13.18 1.24
CA ASP A 141 -10.36 13.98 0.18
C ASP A 141 -11.86 13.67 0.02
N LEU A 142 -12.24 12.39 0.12
CA LEU A 142 -13.65 11.97 0.13
C LEU A 142 -14.42 12.60 1.30
N SER A 143 -13.83 12.57 2.50
CA SER A 143 -14.47 13.07 3.72
C SER A 143 -14.65 14.59 3.70
N ASP A 144 -13.75 15.31 3.04
CA ASP A 144 -13.79 16.77 2.94
C ASP A 144 -14.71 17.26 1.81
N GLY A 145 -14.78 16.54 0.70
CA GLY A 145 -15.48 16.96 -0.51
C GLY A 145 -16.93 16.48 -0.65
N TRP A 146 -17.34 15.41 0.05
CA TRP A 146 -18.63 14.74 -0.20
C TRP A 146 -19.51 14.59 1.05
N PRO A 147 -20.83 14.49 0.87
CA PRO A 147 -21.76 14.16 1.96
C PRO A 147 -21.46 12.80 2.58
N THR A 148 -21.66 12.69 3.90
CA THR A 148 -21.37 11.49 4.70
C THR A 148 -21.97 10.20 4.15
N ASN A 149 -23.17 10.24 3.57
CA ASN A 149 -23.83 9.09 2.97
C ASN A 149 -23.11 8.58 1.70
N GLU A 150 -22.57 9.49 0.89
CA GLU A 150 -21.80 9.13 -0.31
C GLU A 150 -20.42 8.60 0.07
N VAL A 151 -19.78 9.21 1.07
CA VAL A 151 -18.51 8.74 1.63
C VAL A 151 -18.66 7.33 2.19
N ALA A 152 -19.68 7.07 3.00
CA ALA A 152 -19.94 5.74 3.55
C ALA A 152 -20.14 4.69 2.43
N ALA A 153 -20.93 5.02 1.40
CA ALA A 153 -21.14 4.13 0.27
C ALA A 153 -19.87 3.90 -0.55
N ALA A 154 -19.03 4.93 -0.74
CA ALA A 154 -17.75 4.80 -1.42
C ALA A 154 -16.78 3.91 -0.63
N LEU A 155 -16.70 4.09 0.70
CA LEU A 155 -15.85 3.26 1.56
C LEU A 155 -16.27 1.78 1.53
N ASP A 156 -17.56 1.50 1.51
CA ASP A 156 -18.05 0.13 1.37
C ASP A 156 -17.68 -0.48 0.00
N ARG A 157 -17.82 0.28 -1.10
CA ARG A 157 -17.38 -0.18 -2.43
C ARG A 157 -15.87 -0.43 -2.48
N ILE A 158 -15.06 0.47 -1.91
CA ILE A 158 -13.61 0.32 -1.83
C ILE A 158 -13.26 -0.94 -1.03
N LYS A 159 -13.90 -1.15 0.13
CA LYS A 159 -13.71 -2.32 0.98
C LYS A 159 -14.00 -3.61 0.22
N ASP A 160 -15.17 -3.71 -0.42
CA ASP A 160 -15.59 -4.91 -1.15
C ASP A 160 -14.65 -5.21 -2.32
N LEU A 161 -14.33 -4.18 -3.12
CA LEU A 161 -13.39 -4.29 -4.23
C LEU A 161 -12.00 -4.74 -3.75
N SER A 162 -11.52 -4.13 -2.66
CA SER A 162 -10.21 -4.44 -2.10
C SER A 162 -10.14 -5.88 -1.61
N TYR A 163 -11.15 -6.40 -0.91
CA TYR A 163 -11.16 -7.81 -0.50
C TYR A 163 -11.26 -8.79 -1.67
N GLU A 164 -12.02 -8.45 -2.71
CA GLU A 164 -12.14 -9.26 -3.91
C GLU A 164 -10.77 -9.41 -4.59
N TYR A 165 -10.07 -8.30 -4.81
CA TYR A 165 -8.76 -8.31 -5.46
C TYR A 165 -7.64 -8.79 -4.56
N ALA A 166 -7.75 -8.63 -3.24
CA ALA A 166 -6.85 -9.30 -2.30
C ALA A 166 -6.95 -10.82 -2.43
N THR A 167 -8.16 -11.35 -2.54
CA THR A 167 -8.38 -12.80 -2.73
C THR A 167 -7.87 -13.27 -4.10
N LYS A 168 -8.19 -12.52 -5.18
CA LYS A 168 -7.75 -12.83 -6.55
C LYS A 168 -6.23 -12.72 -6.74
N SER A 169 -5.55 -11.91 -5.93
CA SER A 169 -4.09 -11.80 -5.97
C SER A 169 -3.39 -13.13 -5.65
N GLY A 170 -4.06 -14.03 -4.92
CA GLY A 170 -3.50 -15.31 -4.53
C GLY A 170 -2.25 -15.18 -3.65
N LEU A 171 -2.09 -14.04 -2.98
CA LEU A 171 -0.90 -13.73 -2.20
C LEU A 171 -0.76 -14.70 -1.03
N THR A 172 0.35 -15.43 -1.04
CA THR A 172 0.75 -16.41 -0.02
C THR A 172 2.21 -16.18 0.32
N ILE A 173 2.68 -16.66 1.47
CA ILE A 173 4.09 -16.59 1.85
C ILE A 173 4.64 -18.01 1.93
N SER A 174 5.78 -18.22 1.29
CA SER A 174 6.62 -19.40 1.37
C SER A 174 8.02 -19.04 1.83
N ILE A 175 8.82 -20.05 2.20
CA ILE A 175 10.23 -19.84 2.57
C ILE A 175 11.07 -19.35 1.38
N ASP A 176 10.68 -19.70 0.15
CA ASP A 176 11.40 -19.32 -1.07
C ASP A 176 11.16 -17.85 -1.47
N ASP A 177 10.13 -17.22 -0.90
CA ASP A 177 9.86 -15.78 -1.08
C ASP A 177 10.86 -14.91 -0.30
N VAL A 178 11.49 -15.48 0.74
CA VAL A 178 12.55 -14.84 1.52
C VAL A 178 13.89 -15.03 0.81
N ARG A 179 14.14 -14.23 -0.23
CA ARG A 179 15.39 -14.31 -0.99
C ARG A 179 16.53 -13.61 -0.27
N THR A 180 17.59 -14.35 0.00
CA THR A 180 18.83 -13.77 0.55
C THR A 180 19.64 -13.14 -0.58
N PRO A 181 20.11 -11.89 -0.42
CA PRO A 181 20.86 -11.23 -1.48
C PRO A 181 22.23 -11.88 -1.69
N PRO A 182 22.69 -12.04 -2.95
CA PRO A 182 23.90 -12.80 -3.28
C PRO A 182 25.18 -12.08 -2.81
N ASP A 183 25.16 -10.76 -2.73
CA ASP A 183 26.27 -9.91 -2.28
C ASP A 183 26.41 -9.86 -0.74
N LYS A 184 25.51 -10.49 0.01
CA LYS A 184 25.55 -10.49 1.49
C LYS A 184 26.89 -10.95 2.05
N ALA A 185 27.46 -12.02 1.50
CA ALA A 185 28.74 -12.55 1.98
C ALA A 185 29.90 -11.57 1.75
N GLU A 186 29.93 -10.93 0.58
CA GLU A 186 30.94 -9.93 0.22
C GLU A 186 30.84 -8.68 1.13
N ILE A 187 29.62 -8.21 1.39
CA ILE A 187 29.38 -7.08 2.30
C ILE A 187 29.88 -7.42 3.71
N LEU A 188 29.54 -8.60 4.23
CA LEU A 188 29.98 -9.02 5.56
C LEU A 188 31.50 -9.15 5.66
N GLU A 189 32.16 -9.76 4.68
CA GLU A 189 33.62 -9.92 4.67
C GLU A 189 34.34 -8.56 4.67
N ARG A 190 33.84 -7.59 3.91
CA ARG A 190 34.40 -6.23 3.89
C ARG A 190 34.32 -5.55 5.26
N TYR A 191 33.17 -5.63 5.92
CA TYR A 191 32.95 -5.00 7.22
C TYR A 191 33.62 -5.76 8.37
N GLU A 192 33.75 -7.09 8.29
CA GLU A 192 34.58 -7.88 9.21
C GLU A 192 36.05 -7.43 9.14
N GLY A 193 36.59 -7.19 7.94
CA GLY A 193 37.93 -6.65 7.75
C GLY A 193 38.10 -5.21 8.27
N GLU A 194 37.03 -4.42 8.34
CA GLU A 194 37.05 -3.10 9.00
C GLU A 194 37.03 -3.23 10.53
N ALA A 195 36.18 -4.10 11.07
CA ALA A 195 36.11 -4.37 12.49
C ALA A 195 37.45 -4.92 13.01
N GLU A 196 38.10 -5.82 12.27
CA GLU A 196 39.41 -6.36 12.64
C GLU A 196 40.50 -5.27 12.64
N ARG A 197 40.44 -4.30 11.72
CA ARG A 197 41.35 -3.14 11.73
C ARG A 197 41.18 -2.30 12.99
N VAL A 198 39.94 -2.08 13.43
CA VAL A 198 39.62 -1.33 14.65
C VAL A 198 40.11 -2.08 15.90
N GLU A 199 39.86 -3.38 15.98
CA GLU A 199 40.33 -4.23 17.08
C GLU A 199 41.87 -4.27 17.14
N ASN A 200 42.55 -4.31 16.00
CA ASN A 200 44.02 -4.22 15.94
C ASN A 200 44.56 -2.85 16.38
N GLN A 201 43.87 -1.75 16.09
CA GLN A 201 44.22 -0.42 16.60
C GLN A 201 44.10 -0.35 18.12
N PHE A 202 43.05 -0.96 18.68
CA PHE A 202 42.87 -1.07 20.13
C PHE A 202 44.00 -1.88 20.78
N ARG A 203 44.35 -3.05 20.23
CA ARG A 203 45.46 -3.89 20.73
C ARG A 203 46.82 -3.17 20.71
N ARG A 204 47.02 -2.25 19.77
CA ARG A 204 48.25 -1.42 19.68
C ARG A 204 48.20 -0.18 20.57
N GLY A 205 47.11 0.04 21.31
CA GLY A 205 46.93 1.19 22.20
C GLY A 205 46.71 2.52 21.48
N ILE A 206 46.30 2.49 20.20
CA ILE A 206 46.06 3.70 19.38
C ILE A 206 44.72 4.35 19.74
N ILE A 207 43.72 3.55 20.10
CA ILE A 207 42.37 3.99 20.46
C ILE A 207 41.97 3.44 21.83
N THR A 208 41.02 4.11 22.47
CA THR A 208 40.42 3.67 23.74
C THR A 208 39.31 2.64 23.52
N ASP A 209 38.92 1.92 24.57
CA ASP A 209 37.83 0.94 24.52
C ASP A 209 36.48 1.58 24.15
N GLY A 210 36.23 2.81 24.63
CA GLY A 210 35.03 3.57 24.27
C GLY A 210 34.98 3.93 22.79
N GLU A 211 36.11 4.38 22.22
CA GLU A 211 36.21 4.67 20.78
C GLU A 211 36.13 3.39 19.94
N ARG A 212 36.69 2.26 20.40
CA ARG A 212 36.54 0.96 19.75
C ARG A 212 35.07 0.60 19.63
N ARG A 213 34.34 0.62 20.75
CA ARG A 213 32.92 0.26 20.78
C ARG A 213 32.06 1.16 19.89
N GLN A 214 32.32 2.46 19.89
CA GLN A 214 31.61 3.40 19.03
C GLN A 214 31.84 3.07 17.55
N LYS A 215 33.10 2.84 17.15
CA LYS A 215 33.45 2.47 15.77
C LYS A 215 32.86 1.13 15.36
N GLU A 216 32.89 0.12 16.24
CA GLU A 216 32.26 -1.18 15.97
C GLU A 216 30.76 -1.04 15.74
N VAL A 217 30.06 -0.24 16.56
CA VAL A 217 28.63 0.03 16.37
C VAL A 217 28.38 0.71 15.03
N GLU A 218 29.20 1.71 14.65
CA GLU A 218 29.08 2.40 13.35
C GLU A 218 29.31 1.46 12.15
N ILE A 219 30.34 0.61 12.23
CA ILE A 219 30.66 -0.40 11.21
C ILE A 219 29.49 -1.36 11.02
N TRP A 220 29.00 -1.96 12.10
CA TRP A 220 27.90 -2.93 12.01
C TRP A 220 26.57 -2.29 11.65
N THR A 221 26.32 -1.04 12.06
CA THR A 221 25.15 -0.28 11.64
C THR A 221 25.19 -0.03 10.13
N SER A 222 26.35 0.35 9.59
CA SER A 222 26.54 0.58 8.15
C SER A 222 26.40 -0.71 7.35
N ALA A 223 27.02 -1.80 7.81
CA ALA A 223 26.89 -3.13 7.21
C ALA A 223 25.42 -3.57 7.12
N THR A 224 24.70 -3.35 8.20
CA THR A 224 23.29 -3.71 8.30
C THR A 224 22.44 -2.92 7.31
N GLU A 225 22.70 -1.63 7.13
CA GLU A 225 21.94 -0.79 6.19
C GLU A 225 22.28 -1.11 4.73
N GLU A 226 23.52 -1.51 4.44
CA GLU A 226 23.91 -1.94 3.10
C GLU A 226 23.30 -3.30 2.71
N VAL A 227 23.32 -4.28 3.62
CA VAL A 227 22.64 -5.57 3.41
C VAL A 227 21.14 -5.35 3.22
N ARG A 228 20.53 -4.45 3.99
CA ARG A 228 19.12 -4.07 3.82
C ARG A 228 18.84 -3.50 2.43
N ALA A 229 19.66 -2.56 1.97
CA ALA A 229 19.50 -1.95 0.66
C ALA A 229 19.65 -2.98 -0.48
N SER A 230 20.53 -3.98 -0.30
CA SER A 230 20.64 -5.09 -1.25
C SER A 230 19.42 -6.00 -1.24
N LEU A 231 18.95 -6.39 -0.06
CA LEU A 231 17.74 -7.19 0.11
C LEU A 231 16.52 -6.52 -0.54
N GLU A 232 16.34 -5.21 -0.35
CA GLU A 232 15.23 -4.46 -0.96
C GLU A 232 15.31 -4.46 -2.50
N ARG A 233 16.51 -4.35 -3.08
CA ARG A 233 16.70 -4.44 -4.54
C ARG A 233 16.33 -5.82 -5.07
N GLU A 234 16.77 -6.88 -4.38
CA GLU A 234 16.47 -8.26 -4.76
C GLU A 234 14.99 -8.58 -4.65
N LEU A 235 14.33 -8.16 -3.57
CA LEU A 235 12.89 -8.38 -3.39
C LEU A 235 12.07 -7.67 -4.48
N LYS A 236 12.42 -6.42 -4.82
CA LYS A 236 11.77 -5.66 -5.92
C LYS A 236 12.06 -6.21 -7.31
N SER A 237 13.17 -6.92 -7.49
CA SER A 237 13.50 -7.55 -8.77
C SER A 237 12.54 -8.70 -9.12
N VAL A 238 11.95 -9.32 -8.10
CA VAL A 238 11.02 -10.44 -8.28
C VAL A 238 9.62 -9.90 -8.47
N MET A 239 9.04 -10.20 -9.63
CA MET A 239 7.66 -9.82 -9.92
C MET A 239 6.68 -10.41 -8.89
N PHE A 240 5.86 -9.56 -8.28
CA PHE A 240 4.90 -9.92 -7.24
C PHE A 240 5.53 -10.74 -6.10
N ASN A 241 6.70 -10.33 -5.60
CA ASN A 241 7.18 -10.91 -4.36
C ASN A 241 6.16 -10.59 -3.24
N PRO A 242 5.58 -11.61 -2.57
CA PRO A 242 4.56 -11.40 -1.54
C PRO A 242 5.04 -10.50 -0.39
N ILE A 243 6.31 -10.63 0.00
CA ILE A 243 6.91 -9.85 1.08
C ILE A 243 7.11 -8.39 0.65
N ASP A 244 7.61 -8.17 -0.58
CA ASP A 244 7.73 -6.82 -1.14
C ASP A 244 6.36 -6.15 -1.25
N MET A 245 5.33 -6.87 -1.71
CA MET A 245 3.96 -6.33 -1.77
C MET A 245 3.41 -5.96 -0.40
N MET A 246 3.57 -6.82 0.61
CA MET A 246 3.09 -6.54 1.97
C MET A 246 3.75 -5.29 2.59
N VAL A 247 5.07 -5.17 2.45
CA VAL A 247 5.83 -4.05 3.01
C VAL A 247 5.72 -2.79 2.15
N GLY A 248 5.83 -2.93 0.83
CA GLY A 248 5.80 -1.84 -0.15
C GLY A 248 4.43 -1.17 -0.26
N SER A 249 3.34 -1.92 -0.05
CA SER A 249 1.99 -1.35 0.08
C SER A 249 1.76 -0.67 1.44
N GLY A 250 2.56 -1.00 2.46
CA GLY A 250 2.36 -0.57 3.84
C GLY A 250 1.21 -1.29 4.55
N ALA A 251 0.71 -2.39 3.98
CA ALA A 251 -0.39 -3.18 4.55
C ALA A 251 0.01 -3.89 5.84
N ARG A 252 1.14 -4.61 5.81
CA ARG A 252 1.67 -5.37 6.93
C ARG A 252 3.19 -5.41 6.90
N GLY A 253 3.77 -5.27 8.08
CA GLY A 253 5.21 -5.36 8.28
C GLY A 253 5.97 -4.08 7.96
N ASN A 254 7.24 -4.07 8.31
CA ASN A 254 8.20 -3.01 7.97
C ASN A 254 9.45 -3.68 7.38
N MET A 255 10.20 -2.96 6.55
CA MET A 255 11.49 -3.39 6.03
C MET A 255 12.47 -3.80 7.13
N MET A 256 12.36 -3.18 8.33
CA MET A 256 13.15 -3.56 9.51
C MET A 256 12.87 -4.99 10.02
N GLN A 257 11.69 -5.54 9.74
CA GLN A 257 11.33 -6.91 10.12
C GLN A 257 11.72 -7.93 9.04
N VAL A 258 11.88 -7.48 7.79
CA VAL A 258 12.29 -8.30 6.65
C VAL A 258 13.81 -8.45 6.56
N ARG A 259 14.55 -7.45 7.05
CA ARG A 259 16.02 -7.45 7.18
C ARG A 259 16.53 -8.44 8.21
#